data_AF-A0A6J4RIC8-F1
#
_entry.id   AF-A0A6J4RIC8-F1
#
_cell.length_a   1.000
_cell.length_b   1.000
_cell.length_c   1.000
_cell.angle_alpha   90.00
_cell.angle_beta   90.00
_cell.angle_gamma   90.00
#
_symmetry.space_group_name_H-M   'P 1'
#
loop_
_entity.id
_entity.type
_entity.pdbx_description
1 polymer ?
#
loop_
_entity_poly.entity_id
_entity_poly.type
_entity_poly.pdbx_seq_one_letter_code
_entity_poly.pdbx_strand_id
1 'polypeptide(L)'
;MKDFLLVAFLIIMFSSGCSKQETGCMPVKPEAEEPQIIAYASAHGINVTRHSSGIYYEIINSGSGETPAKGSTITVGYVGKLLSDKIFDQNTSYVRKLSDLNEGWQIGIPLIKKGGRIKLIIPSAYGYGCNPKKDGDDNVVIPGNSVLFFDVNLIDLK
;
A
#
# COMPACT_ATOMS: atom_id res chain seq x y z
N MET A 1 58.68 14.94 45.19
CA MET A 1 57.61 15.21 46.18
C MET A 1 56.39 15.63 45.36
N LYS A 2 55.22 14.97 45.42
CA LYS A 2 54.38 14.62 46.60
C LYS A 2 53.90 15.89 47.32
N ASP A 3 52.60 16.19 47.46
CA ASP A 3 51.35 15.58 46.93
C ASP A 3 50.42 16.77 46.48
N PHE A 4 49.11 16.71 46.16
CA PHE A 4 48.05 15.69 46.27
C PHE A 4 46.89 15.98 45.28
N LEU A 5 45.62 15.81 45.72
CA LEU A 5 44.33 16.10 45.08
C LEU A 5 44.07 17.62 44.85
N LEU A 6 43.06 18.08 44.08
CA LEU A 6 41.71 17.51 43.92
C LEU A 6 41.09 17.81 42.54
N VAL A 7 40.39 16.82 41.95
CA VAL A 7 39.70 16.94 40.66
C VAL A 7 38.26 17.39 40.86
N ALA A 8 37.88 18.53 40.27
CA ALA A 8 36.51 19.03 40.22
C ALA A 8 35.96 18.97 38.78
N PHE A 9 35.92 17.77 38.19
CA PHE A 9 35.20 17.55 36.94
C PHE A 9 33.70 17.73 37.21
N LEU A 10 33.14 18.85 36.77
CA LEU A 10 31.70 19.10 36.89
C LEU A 10 30.96 18.18 35.90
N ILE A 11 30.54 17.01 36.37
CA ILE A 11 29.78 16.06 35.55
C ILE A 11 28.42 16.68 35.24
N ILE A 12 28.33 17.28 34.06
CA ILE A 12 27.05 17.68 33.47
C ILE A 12 26.30 16.40 33.19
N MET A 13 25.43 15.99 34.11
CA MET A 13 24.40 15.00 33.84
C MET A 13 23.43 15.61 32.82
N PHE A 14 23.78 15.52 31.54
CA PHE A 14 22.77 15.38 30.51
C PHE A 14 21.97 14.14 30.88
N SER A 15 20.81 14.36 31.52
CA SER A 15 19.80 13.33 31.66
C SER A 15 19.45 12.88 30.26
N SER A 16 19.90 11.68 29.89
CA SER A 16 19.48 11.02 28.66
C SER A 16 17.97 10.89 28.72
N GLY A 17 17.28 11.85 28.12
CA GLY A 17 15.86 11.83 27.90
C GLY A 17 15.59 10.65 26.98
N CYS A 18 15.35 9.48 27.57
CA CYS A 18 14.79 8.32 26.89
C CYS A 18 13.40 8.70 26.41
N SER A 19 13.35 9.43 25.30
CA SER A 19 12.18 9.53 24.45
C SER A 19 11.73 8.10 24.25
N LYS A 20 10.52 7.77 24.71
CA LYS A 20 9.92 6.47 24.45
C LYS A 20 9.81 6.38 22.93
N GLN A 21 10.72 5.62 22.32
CA GLN A 21 10.63 5.31 20.91
C GLN A 21 9.33 4.52 20.75
N GLU A 22 8.31 5.16 20.19
CA GLU A 22 6.99 4.55 20.08
C GLU A 22 7.10 3.33 19.17
N THR A 23 7.09 2.14 19.77
CA THR A 23 7.05 0.85 19.08
C THR A 23 5.65 0.61 18.54
N GLY A 24 5.20 1.53 17.68
CA GLY A 24 3.86 1.61 17.12
C GLY A 24 3.86 1.69 15.60
N CYS A 25 2.65 1.73 15.05
CA CYS A 25 2.39 1.84 13.61
C CYS A 25 2.92 3.18 13.07
N MET A 26 4.07 3.16 12.38
CA MET A 26 4.60 4.33 11.65
C MET A 26 4.24 4.23 10.15
N PRO A 27 3.32 5.06 9.63
CA PRO A 27 2.95 5.04 8.21
C PRO A 27 4.08 5.53 7.32
N VAL A 28 4.33 4.82 6.21
CA VAL A 28 5.23 5.28 5.15
C VAL A 28 4.46 6.21 4.20
N LYS A 29 5.12 7.27 3.69
CA LYS A 29 4.55 8.17 2.68
C LYS A 29 4.65 7.53 1.28
N PRO A 30 3.65 7.71 0.38
CA PRO A 30 3.68 7.15 -0.97
C PRO A 30 4.96 7.41 -1.76
N GLU A 31 5.52 8.62 -1.63
CA GLU A 31 6.76 9.03 -2.31
C GLU A 31 7.99 8.23 -1.87
N ALA A 32 7.99 7.70 -0.64
CA ALA A 32 9.10 6.86 -0.14
C ALA A 32 8.99 5.40 -0.63
N GLU A 33 7.84 4.99 -1.15
CA GLU A 33 7.61 3.65 -1.72
C GLU A 33 7.79 3.62 -3.25
N GLU A 34 7.88 4.79 -3.88
CA GLU A 34 8.09 4.98 -5.31
C GLU A 34 9.26 4.16 -5.90
N PRO A 35 10.47 4.07 -5.28
CA PRO A 35 11.57 3.29 -5.84
C PRO A 35 11.29 1.79 -5.95
N GLN A 36 10.62 1.18 -4.96
CA GLN A 36 10.27 -0.25 -5.00
C GLN A 36 9.11 -0.52 -5.98
N ILE A 37 8.20 0.44 -6.16
CA ILE A 37 7.12 0.37 -7.15
C ILE A 37 7.70 0.35 -8.57
N ILE A 38 8.60 1.28 -8.90
CA ILE A 38 9.24 1.35 -10.22
C ILE A 38 10.12 0.10 -10.48
N ALA A 39 10.84 -0.38 -9.47
CA ALA A 39 11.63 -1.61 -9.59
C ALA A 39 10.76 -2.85 -9.89
N TYR A 40 9.67 -3.05 -9.14
CA TYR A 40 8.75 -4.16 -9.38
C TYR A 40 8.06 -4.05 -10.74
N ALA A 41 7.62 -2.85 -11.13
CA ALA A 41 7.00 -2.60 -12.43
C ALA A 41 7.95 -2.93 -13.59
N SER A 42 9.20 -2.47 -13.51
CA SER A 42 10.22 -2.74 -14.52
C SER A 42 10.55 -4.24 -14.64
N ALA A 43 10.72 -4.93 -13.50
CA ALA A 43 10.96 -6.38 -13.48
C ALA A 43 9.82 -7.21 -14.09
N HIS A 44 8.59 -6.69 -14.06
CA HIS A 44 7.38 -7.36 -14.57
C HIS A 44 6.89 -6.84 -15.94
N GLY A 45 7.64 -5.94 -16.59
CA GLY A 45 7.24 -5.37 -17.88
C GLY A 45 5.91 -4.58 -17.81
N ILE A 46 5.62 -3.94 -16.67
CA ILE A 46 4.43 -3.12 -16.45
C ILE A 46 4.76 -1.67 -16.77
N ASN A 47 4.11 -1.10 -17.80
CA ASN A 47 4.28 0.30 -18.19
C ASN A 47 3.45 1.22 -17.28
N VAL A 48 3.93 1.44 -16.06
CA VAL A 48 3.19 2.18 -15.03
C VAL A 48 3.12 3.69 -15.28
N THR A 49 1.92 4.24 -15.12
CA THR A 49 1.66 5.68 -14.99
C THR A 49 1.43 6.03 -13.52
N ARG A 50 2.04 7.13 -13.05
CA ARG A 50 1.79 7.70 -11.70
C ARG A 50 0.51 8.53 -11.72
N HIS A 51 -0.46 8.20 -10.87
CA HIS A 51 -1.62 9.04 -10.63
C HIS A 51 -1.26 10.23 -9.73
N SER A 52 -2.06 11.31 -9.75
CA SER A 52 -1.82 12.51 -8.93
C SER A 52 -1.80 12.22 -7.42
N SER A 53 -2.54 11.20 -6.97
CA SER A 53 -2.53 10.70 -5.58
C SER A 53 -1.34 9.82 -5.22
N GLY A 54 -0.43 9.51 -6.16
CA GLY A 54 0.72 8.63 -5.91
C GLY A 54 0.46 7.12 -6.02
N ILE A 55 -0.76 6.68 -6.36
CA ILE A 55 -0.93 5.30 -6.85
C ILE A 55 -0.33 5.14 -8.24
N TYR A 56 0.03 3.91 -8.60
CA TYR A 56 0.56 3.56 -9.93
C TYR A 56 -0.37 2.60 -10.64
N TYR A 57 -0.45 2.70 -11.97
CA TYR A 57 -1.37 1.86 -12.74
C TYR A 57 -0.93 1.62 -14.19
N GLU A 58 -1.41 0.54 -14.78
CA GLU A 58 -1.34 0.26 -16.22
C GLU A 58 -2.72 -0.19 -16.72
N ILE A 59 -3.33 0.56 -17.65
CA ILE A 59 -4.60 0.18 -18.26
C ILE A 59 -4.34 -0.87 -19.34
N ILE A 60 -4.81 -2.09 -19.11
CA ILE A 60 -4.69 -3.22 -20.05
C ILE A 60 -5.85 -3.18 -21.07
N ASN A 61 -7.02 -2.74 -20.63
CA ASN A 61 -8.18 -2.46 -21.48
C ASN A 61 -9.00 -1.35 -20.82
N SER A 62 -9.35 -0.30 -21.56
CA SER A 62 -10.13 0.83 -21.02
C SER A 62 -11.56 0.46 -20.63
N GLY A 63 -12.09 -0.64 -21.17
CA GLY A 63 -13.53 -0.90 -21.20
C GLY A 63 -14.26 0.05 -22.15
N SER A 64 -15.57 -0.17 -22.31
CA SER A 64 -16.42 0.60 -23.23
C SER A 64 -17.76 1.03 -22.63
N GLY A 65 -18.19 0.42 -21.51
CA GLY A 65 -19.44 0.74 -20.83
C GLY A 65 -19.36 2.00 -19.96
N GLU A 66 -20.12 2.00 -18.87
CA GLU A 66 -20.16 3.08 -17.89
C GLU A 66 -18.87 3.14 -17.06
N THR A 67 -18.52 4.35 -16.58
CA THR A 67 -17.46 4.56 -15.59
C THR A 67 -18.05 4.37 -14.18
N PRO A 68 -17.42 3.59 -13.28
CA PRO A 68 -17.91 3.43 -11.91
C PRO A 68 -17.90 4.75 -11.14
N ALA A 69 -19.01 5.06 -10.47
CA ALA A 69 -19.07 6.10 -9.46
C ALA A 69 -18.62 5.55 -8.09
N LYS A 70 -18.22 6.42 -7.16
CA LYS A 70 -17.79 6.01 -5.81
C LYS A 70 -18.86 5.20 -5.04
N GLY A 71 -20.15 5.41 -5.33
CA GLY A 71 -21.27 4.68 -4.74
C GLY A 71 -21.69 3.41 -5.50
N SER A 72 -21.13 3.13 -6.68
CA SER A 72 -21.51 1.97 -7.50
C SER A 72 -21.18 0.65 -6.82
N THR A 73 -22.05 -0.34 -6.98
CA THR A 73 -21.78 -1.75 -6.69
C THR A 73 -21.07 -2.36 -7.90
N ILE A 74 -19.79 -2.67 -7.73
CA ILE A 74 -18.95 -3.25 -8.77
C ILE A 74 -18.94 -4.77 -8.67
N THR A 75 -18.80 -5.46 -9.81
CA THR A 75 -18.39 -6.86 -9.88
C THR A 75 -17.02 -6.94 -10.54
N VAL A 76 -16.05 -7.55 -9.88
CA VAL A 76 -14.69 -7.70 -10.40
C VAL A 76 -14.19 -9.15 -10.34
N GLY A 77 -13.28 -9.49 -11.25
CA GLY A 77 -12.29 -10.55 -11.03
C GLY A 77 -10.95 -9.91 -10.73
N TYR A 78 -10.16 -10.46 -9.81
CA TYR A 78 -8.84 -9.91 -9.46
C TYR A 78 -7.86 -10.94 -8.86
N VAL A 79 -6.58 -10.59 -8.89
CA VAL A 79 -5.50 -11.21 -8.11
C VAL A 79 -4.73 -10.12 -7.36
N GLY A 80 -4.54 -10.27 -6.06
CA GLY A 80 -3.77 -9.37 -5.19
C GLY A 80 -2.46 -10.02 -4.70
N LYS A 81 -1.33 -9.33 -4.87
CA LYS A 81 0.01 -9.79 -4.51
C LYS A 81 0.79 -8.77 -3.68
N LEU A 82 1.70 -9.26 -2.85
CA LEU A 82 2.83 -8.47 -2.35
C LEU A 82 3.86 -8.28 -3.48
N LEU A 83 4.79 -7.32 -3.35
CA LEU A 83 5.90 -7.14 -4.31
C LEU A 83 6.91 -8.31 -4.32
N SER A 84 6.74 -9.31 -3.46
CA SER A 84 7.45 -10.59 -3.47
C SER A 84 6.69 -11.69 -4.23
N ASP A 85 5.72 -11.31 -5.07
CA ASP A 85 4.81 -12.14 -5.84
C ASP A 85 3.92 -13.13 -5.08
N LYS A 86 4.05 -13.21 -3.74
CA LYS A 86 3.11 -13.90 -2.85
C LYS A 86 1.71 -13.31 -3.05
N ILE A 87 0.82 -14.11 -3.65
CA ILE A 87 -0.62 -13.86 -3.65
C ILE A 87 -1.11 -13.85 -2.20
N PHE A 88 -1.94 -12.88 -1.85
CA PHE A 88 -2.59 -12.80 -0.53
C PHE A 88 -4.12 -12.92 -0.62
N ASP A 89 -4.71 -12.56 -1.75
CA ASP A 89 -6.15 -12.70 -2.03
C ASP A 89 -6.38 -12.77 -3.55
N GLN A 90 -7.44 -13.44 -3.99
CA GLN A 90 -7.87 -13.50 -5.39
C GLN A 90 -9.33 -13.94 -5.50
N ASN A 91 -10.05 -13.45 -6.51
CA ASN A 91 -11.44 -13.83 -6.75
C ASN A 91 -11.82 -13.71 -8.23
N THR A 92 -12.75 -14.52 -8.71
CA THR A 92 -13.24 -14.46 -10.10
C THR A 92 -14.54 -13.66 -10.27
N SER A 93 -15.30 -13.46 -9.18
CA SER A 93 -16.55 -12.70 -9.19
C SER A 93 -16.85 -12.15 -7.79
N TYR A 94 -16.19 -11.04 -7.45
CA TYR A 94 -16.33 -10.35 -6.17
C TYR A 94 -17.23 -9.11 -6.33
N VAL A 95 -18.34 -9.09 -5.58
CA VAL A 95 -19.37 -8.04 -5.63
C VAL A 95 -19.31 -7.20 -4.35
N ARG A 96 -19.02 -5.90 -4.47
CA ARG A 96 -19.00 -4.92 -3.35
C ARG A 96 -19.32 -3.51 -3.86
N LYS A 97 -19.68 -2.58 -2.97
CA LYS A 97 -19.64 -1.15 -3.32
C LYS A 97 -18.19 -0.68 -3.39
N LEU A 98 -17.87 0.18 -4.35
CA LEU A 98 -16.52 0.73 -4.49
C LEU A 98 -16.09 1.49 -3.21
N SER A 99 -17.03 2.19 -2.56
CA SER A 99 -16.84 2.88 -1.27
C SER A 99 -16.29 2.03 -0.12
N ASP A 100 -16.49 0.72 -0.18
CA ASP A 100 -16.23 -0.21 0.92
C ASP A 100 -14.84 -0.89 0.78
N LEU A 101 -14.09 -0.51 -0.24
CA LEU A 101 -12.77 -1.06 -0.62
C LEU A 101 -11.64 -0.09 -0.25
N ASN A 102 -10.39 -0.54 -0.31
CA ASN A 102 -9.23 0.31 -0.01
C ASN A 102 -9.16 1.54 -0.93
N GLU A 103 -8.51 2.61 -0.47
CA GLU A 103 -8.50 3.90 -1.19
C GLU A 103 -7.81 3.78 -2.56
N GLY A 104 -6.78 2.95 -2.69
CA GLY A 104 -6.12 2.72 -3.98
C GLY A 104 -7.04 2.09 -5.03
N TRP A 105 -7.97 1.23 -4.60
CA TRP A 105 -9.06 0.73 -5.46
C TRP A 105 -10.11 1.81 -5.76
N GLN A 106 -10.50 2.62 -4.77
CA GLN A 106 -11.44 3.74 -4.97
C GLN A 106 -10.92 4.78 -5.98
N ILE A 107 -9.60 4.97 -6.05
CA ILE A 107 -8.94 5.85 -7.01
C ILE A 107 -8.70 5.15 -8.35
N GLY A 108 -8.21 3.90 -8.33
CA GLY A 108 -7.76 3.18 -9.52
C GLY A 108 -8.89 2.65 -10.41
N ILE A 109 -9.99 2.15 -9.83
CA ILE A 109 -11.07 1.51 -10.62
C ILE A 109 -11.83 2.52 -11.52
N PRO A 110 -12.12 3.77 -11.11
CA PRO A 110 -12.68 4.80 -11.98
C PRO A 110 -11.79 5.23 -13.18
N LEU A 111 -10.53 4.78 -13.26
CA LEU A 111 -9.68 4.99 -14.43
C LEU A 111 -10.05 4.08 -15.61
N ILE A 112 -10.90 3.07 -15.39
CA ILE A 112 -11.47 2.21 -16.43
C ILE A 112 -13.00 2.20 -16.39
N LYS A 113 -13.60 1.77 -17.50
CA LYS A 113 -15.04 1.54 -17.68
C LYS A 113 -15.38 0.06 -17.48
N LYS A 114 -16.67 -0.24 -17.33
CA LYS A 114 -17.21 -1.61 -17.41
C LYS A 114 -16.69 -2.33 -18.67
N GLY A 115 -16.21 -3.56 -18.46
CA GLY A 115 -15.50 -4.36 -19.47
C GLY A 115 -13.99 -4.09 -19.55
N GLY A 116 -13.44 -3.19 -18.72
CA GLY A 116 -12.03 -2.84 -18.68
C GLY A 116 -11.20 -3.72 -17.74
N ARG A 117 -9.87 -3.64 -17.89
CA ARG A 117 -8.88 -4.30 -17.03
C ARG A 117 -7.72 -3.35 -16.74
N ILE A 118 -7.30 -3.30 -15.49
CA ILE A 118 -6.24 -2.42 -15.00
C ILE A 118 -5.33 -3.19 -14.03
N LYS A 119 -4.01 -3.01 -14.16
CA LYS A 119 -3.07 -3.34 -13.10
C LYS A 119 -2.91 -2.11 -12.21
N LEU A 120 -2.89 -2.30 -10.89
CA LEU A 120 -2.63 -1.27 -9.89
C LEU A 120 -1.40 -1.67 -9.07
N ILE A 121 -0.54 -0.69 -8.75
CA ILE A 121 0.44 -0.81 -7.66
C ILE A 121 0.13 0.29 -6.66
N ILE A 122 -0.19 -0.13 -5.44
CA ILE A 122 -0.85 0.70 -4.43
C ILE A 122 0.12 0.89 -3.26
N PRO A 123 0.60 2.13 -3.01
CA PRO A 123 1.32 2.50 -1.80
C PRO A 123 0.58 2.06 -0.54
N SER A 124 1.31 1.65 0.49
CA SER A 124 0.74 1.02 1.69
C SER A 124 -0.29 1.92 2.39
N ALA A 125 -0.09 3.24 2.36
CA ALA A 125 -1.01 4.26 2.88
C ALA A 125 -2.42 4.18 2.25
N TYR A 126 -2.53 3.76 0.99
CA TYR A 126 -3.81 3.60 0.27
C TYR A 126 -4.30 2.14 0.23
N GLY A 127 -3.52 1.21 0.77
CA GLY A 127 -3.83 -0.22 0.88
C GLY A 127 -4.35 -0.59 2.28
N TYR A 128 -3.43 -0.95 3.19
CA TYR A 128 -3.74 -1.41 4.55
C TYR A 128 -2.93 -0.72 5.67
N GLY A 129 -2.04 0.22 5.32
CA GLY A 129 -1.25 1.02 6.24
C GLY A 129 -0.10 0.27 6.95
N CYS A 130 0.40 0.86 8.03
CA CYS A 130 1.52 0.33 8.82
C CYS A 130 1.17 -0.85 9.75
N ASN A 131 -0.11 -1.24 9.85
CA ASN A 131 -0.53 -2.38 10.66
C ASN A 131 -0.55 -3.66 9.80
N PRO A 132 -0.01 -4.79 10.29
CA PRO A 132 -0.16 -6.06 9.58
C PRO A 132 -1.64 -6.48 9.52
N LYS A 133 -2.06 -7.04 8.38
CA LYS A 133 -3.33 -7.76 8.28
C LYS A 133 -3.08 -9.24 8.57
N LYS A 134 -4.01 -9.82 9.31
CA LYS A 134 -4.00 -11.21 9.73
C LYS A 134 -5.22 -11.96 9.23
N ASP A 135 -5.10 -13.28 9.11
CA ASP A 135 -6.23 -14.19 8.93
C ASP A 135 -6.91 -14.55 10.25
N GLY A 136 -7.87 -15.49 10.22
CA GLY A 136 -8.60 -15.96 11.40
C GLY A 136 -7.75 -16.77 12.39
N ASP A 137 -6.58 -17.24 11.96
CA ASP A 137 -5.63 -18.04 12.75
C ASP A 137 -4.44 -17.18 13.24
N ASP A 138 -4.60 -15.85 13.22
CA ASP A 138 -3.64 -14.82 13.66
C ASP A 138 -2.34 -14.73 12.83
N ASN A 139 -2.24 -15.43 11.68
CA ASN A 139 -1.07 -15.36 10.80
C ASN A 139 -1.05 -14.07 9.99
N VAL A 140 0.13 -13.46 9.81
CA VAL A 140 0.27 -12.22 9.01
C VAL A 140 0.19 -12.55 7.51
N VAL A 141 -0.98 -12.33 6.92
CA VAL A 141 -1.20 -12.48 5.47
C VAL A 141 -0.55 -11.35 4.66
N ILE A 142 -0.56 -10.12 5.19
CA ILE A 142 0.01 -8.91 4.60
C ILE A 142 0.76 -8.14 5.70
N PRO A 143 2.10 -7.99 5.61
CA PRO A 143 2.87 -7.16 6.54
C PRO A 143 2.44 -5.69 6.56
N GLY A 144 2.65 -5.01 7.69
CA GLY A 144 2.47 -3.56 7.75
C GLY A 144 3.44 -2.82 6.82
N ASN A 145 3.01 -1.70 6.24
CA ASN A 145 3.73 -0.95 5.19
C ASN A 145 4.03 -1.78 3.92
N SER A 146 3.17 -2.75 3.59
CA SER A 146 3.24 -3.46 2.30
C SER A 146 2.63 -2.61 1.17
N VAL A 147 3.42 -2.36 0.13
CA VAL A 147 2.91 -2.00 -1.20
C VAL A 147 2.21 -3.22 -1.81
N LEU A 148 1.06 -3.00 -2.44
CA LEU A 148 0.20 -4.06 -2.99
C LEU A 148 0.14 -3.96 -4.51
N PHE A 149 0.40 -5.06 -5.21
CA PHE A 149 0.03 -5.21 -6.63
C PHE A 149 -1.38 -5.81 -6.73
N PHE A 150 -2.18 -5.31 -7.66
CA PHE A 150 -3.43 -5.94 -8.09
C PHE A 150 -3.53 -5.99 -9.62
N ASP A 151 -4.08 -7.07 -10.14
CA ASP A 151 -4.58 -7.18 -11.52
C ASP A 151 -6.10 -7.30 -11.42
N VAL A 152 -6.85 -6.34 -11.98
CA VAL A 152 -8.30 -6.19 -11.76
C VAL A 152 -9.04 -6.08 -13.09
N ASN A 153 -10.04 -6.94 -13.29
CA ASN A 153 -10.96 -6.94 -14.42
C ASN A 153 -12.36 -6.52 -13.95
N LEU A 154 -12.88 -5.40 -14.47
CA LEU A 154 -14.17 -4.81 -14.10
C LEU A 154 -15.29 -5.40 -14.96
N ILE A 155 -16.02 -6.37 -14.40
CA ILE A 155 -17.01 -7.19 -15.09
C ILE A 155 -18.35 -6.44 -15.23
N ASP A 156 -18.87 -5.89 -14.12
CA ASP A 156 -20.22 -5.32 -14.06
C ASP A 156 -20.33 -4.15 -13.08
N LEU A 157 -21.36 -3.32 -13.25
CA LEU A 157 -21.70 -2.14 -12.45
C LEU A 157 -23.21 -2.10 -12.18
N LYS A 158 -23.59 -1.71 -10.96
CA LYS A 158 -24.96 -1.52 -10.46
C LYS A 158 -25.04 -0.39 -9.43
#